data_AF-A0A660V2N4-F1
#
_entry.id   AF-A0A660V2N4-F1
#
_cell.length_a   1.000
_cell.length_b   1.000
_cell.length_c   1.000
_cell.angle_alpha   90.00
_cell.angle_beta   90.00
_cell.angle_gamma   90.00
#
_symmetry.space_group_name_H-M   'P 1'
#
loop_
_entity.id
_entity.type
_entity.pdbx_description
1 polymer ?
#
loop_
_entity_poly.entity_id
_entity_poly.type
_entity_poly.pdbx_seq_one_letter_code
_entity_poly.pdbx_strand_id
1 'polypeptide(L)'
;METTEIVIQDKVDELLTVLEKDAEQLKQSLLRLNEMRTAVIKRNDSLLAKLLESVRQESQAYKSQASKRRLLIKELSAVLDCNFAELTLSKLESVLSGRKKGAIAERKKELRSLTRKLKTEHLATTRLLSECVRFNRSLLKSIFNNDITGVVTYDSKGSSALRSDRAFVNLEL
;
A
#
# COMPACT_ATOMS: atom_id res chain seq x y z
N MET A 1 -38.56 -21.55 -10.31
CA MET A 1 -37.61 -21.66 -9.17
C MET A 1 -36.22 -22.06 -9.67
N GLU A 2 -36.09 -22.95 -10.66
CA GLU A 2 -34.79 -23.29 -11.28
C GLU A 2 -34.06 -22.11 -11.93
N THR A 3 -34.78 -21.19 -12.60
CA THR A 3 -34.17 -20.03 -13.26
C THR A 3 -33.50 -19.05 -12.29
N THR A 4 -34.10 -18.82 -11.12
CA THR A 4 -33.53 -17.95 -10.08
C THR A 4 -32.30 -18.59 -9.44
N GLU A 5 -32.32 -19.91 -9.25
CA GLU A 5 -31.19 -20.66 -8.70
C GLU A 5 -29.99 -20.66 -9.65
N ILE A 6 -30.21 -20.84 -10.95
CA ILE A 6 -29.16 -20.75 -11.98
C ILE A 6 -28.55 -19.33 -12.00
N VAL A 7 -29.38 -18.27 -11.95
CA VAL A 7 -28.90 -16.88 -11.93
C VAL A 7 -28.05 -16.58 -10.68
N ILE A 8 -28.44 -17.10 -9.51
CA ILE A 8 -27.64 -16.97 -8.27
C ILE A 8 -26.29 -17.67 -8.45
N GLN A 9 -26.30 -18.88 -9.01
CA GLN A 9 -25.10 -19.68 -9.24
C GLN A 9 -24.11 -18.96 -10.17
N ASP A 10 -24.59 -18.43 -11.31
CA ASP A 10 -23.74 -17.70 -12.27
C ASP A 10 -23.15 -16.43 -11.67
N LYS A 11 -23.95 -15.67 -10.90
CA LYS A 11 -23.49 -14.45 -10.22
C LYS A 11 -22.49 -14.72 -9.11
N VAL A 12 -22.61 -15.87 -8.43
CA VAL A 12 -21.62 -16.32 -7.45
C VAL A 12 -20.30 -16.71 -8.13
N ASP A 13 -20.35 -17.32 -9.31
CA ASP A 13 -19.13 -17.60 -10.08
C ASP A 13 -18.45 -16.31 -10.53
N GLU A 14 -19.23 -15.34 -11.03
CA GLU A 14 -18.74 -14.01 -11.38
C GLU A 14 -18.09 -13.32 -10.15
N LEU A 15 -18.73 -13.40 -8.98
CA LEU A 15 -18.16 -12.89 -7.73
C LEU A 15 -16.85 -13.59 -7.36
N LEU A 16 -16.75 -14.92 -7.50
CA LEU A 16 -15.53 -15.67 -7.20
C LEU A 16 -14.36 -15.22 -8.09
N THR A 17 -14.60 -14.98 -9.39
CA THR A 17 -13.54 -14.45 -10.29
C THR A 17 -13.08 -13.05 -9.87
N VAL A 18 -14.01 -12.21 -9.41
CA VAL A 18 -13.70 -10.86 -8.91
C VAL A 18 -12.87 -10.93 -7.63
N LEU A 19 -13.21 -11.84 -6.71
CA LEU A 19 -12.48 -12.05 -5.46
C LEU A 19 -11.09 -12.65 -5.68
N GLU A 20 -10.93 -13.51 -6.69
CA GLU A 20 -9.62 -14.04 -7.09
C GLU A 20 -8.71 -12.92 -7.60
N LYS A 21 -9.24 -12.02 -8.42
CA LYS A 21 -8.50 -10.85 -8.88
C LYS A 21 -8.16 -9.89 -7.74
N ASP A 22 -9.05 -9.73 -6.76
CA ASP A 22 -8.76 -8.98 -5.53
C ASP A 22 -7.60 -9.62 -4.74
N ALA A 23 -7.57 -10.96 -4.63
CA ALA A 23 -6.49 -11.68 -3.97
C ALA A 23 -5.15 -11.49 -4.70
N GLU A 24 -5.15 -11.56 -6.03
CA GLU A 24 -3.96 -11.30 -6.84
C GLU A 24 -3.45 -9.87 -6.66
N GLN A 25 -4.36 -8.88 -6.68
CA GLN A 25 -4.03 -7.49 -6.40
C GLN A 25 -3.39 -7.29 -5.01
N LEU A 26 -3.90 -7.98 -3.97
CA LEU A 26 -3.27 -7.94 -2.64
C LEU A 26 -1.87 -8.57 -2.62
N LYS A 27 -1.65 -9.66 -3.38
CA LYS A 27 -0.32 -10.29 -3.52
C LYS A 27 0.65 -9.36 -4.23
N GLN A 28 0.24 -8.72 -5.31
CA GLN A 28 1.05 -7.72 -6.02
C GLN A 28 1.39 -6.52 -5.13
N SER A 29 0.43 -6.06 -4.33
CA SER A 29 0.68 -4.99 -3.35
C SER A 29 1.74 -5.39 -2.31
N LEU A 30 1.72 -6.64 -1.83
CA LEU A 30 2.74 -7.16 -0.92
C LEU A 30 4.13 -7.21 -1.56
N LEU A 31 4.23 -7.67 -2.81
CA LEU A 31 5.50 -7.69 -3.55
C LEU A 31 6.07 -6.29 -3.69
N ARG A 32 5.24 -5.30 -4.06
CA ARG A 32 5.68 -3.90 -4.17
C ARG A 32 6.14 -3.30 -2.86
N LEU A 33 5.49 -3.62 -1.74
CA LEU A 33 5.98 -3.16 -0.43
C LEU A 33 7.39 -3.70 -0.15
N ASN A 34 7.68 -4.95 -0.53
CA ASN A 34 9.02 -5.52 -0.40
C ASN A 34 10.03 -4.89 -1.36
N GLU A 35 9.64 -4.64 -2.61
CA GLU A 35 10.48 -3.94 -3.60
C GLU A 35 10.78 -2.52 -3.15
N MET A 36 9.78 -1.79 -2.67
CA MET A 36 9.93 -0.44 -2.13
C MET A 36 10.90 -0.44 -0.94
N ARG A 37 10.73 -1.38 0.00
CA ARG A 37 11.65 -1.52 1.15
C ARG A 37 13.08 -1.76 0.69
N THR A 38 13.27 -2.65 -0.28
CA THR A 38 14.58 -2.94 -0.86
C THR A 38 15.18 -1.71 -1.53
N ALA A 39 14.37 -0.96 -2.28
CA ALA A 39 14.81 0.25 -2.97
C ALA A 39 15.21 1.36 -2.00
N VAL A 40 14.45 1.56 -0.91
CA VAL A 40 14.77 2.51 0.17
C VAL A 40 16.10 2.15 0.82
N ILE A 41 16.30 0.87 1.19
CA ILE A 41 17.53 0.40 1.84
C ILE A 41 18.74 0.57 0.90
N LYS A 42 18.57 0.27 -0.39
CA LYS A 42 19.63 0.38 -1.41
C LYS A 42 19.79 1.78 -2.00
N ARG A 43 18.99 2.77 -1.58
CA ARG A 43 18.95 4.14 -2.12
C ARG A 43 18.79 4.16 -3.65
N ASN A 44 17.94 3.30 -4.18
CA ASN A 44 17.69 3.21 -5.61
C ASN A 44 16.49 4.09 -6.00
N ASP A 45 16.76 5.35 -6.29
CA ASP A 45 15.73 6.35 -6.60
C ASP A 45 15.02 6.07 -7.93
N SER A 46 15.72 5.48 -8.91
CA SER A 46 15.12 5.06 -10.20
C SER A 46 14.05 3.99 -10.00
N LEU A 47 14.32 3.00 -9.15
CA LEU A 47 13.37 1.95 -8.81
C LEU A 47 12.16 2.54 -8.06
N LEU A 48 12.40 3.44 -7.10
CA LEU A 48 11.32 4.13 -6.37
C LEU A 48 10.41 4.94 -7.31
N ALA A 49 10.98 5.67 -8.28
CA ALA A 49 10.20 6.41 -9.26
C ALA A 49 9.33 5.49 -10.12
N LYS A 50 9.88 4.34 -10.58
CA LYS A 50 9.13 3.33 -11.33
C LYS A 50 7.99 2.71 -10.52
N LEU A 51 8.22 2.42 -9.23
CA LEU A 51 7.18 1.91 -8.33
C LEU A 51 6.05 2.91 -8.10
N LEU A 52 6.38 4.20 -7.99
CA LEU A 52 5.37 5.24 -7.82
C LEU A 52 4.48 5.34 -9.06
N GLU A 53 5.07 5.23 -10.24
CA GLU A 53 4.34 5.26 -11.51
C GLU A 53 3.44 4.03 -11.69
N SER A 54 3.92 2.83 -11.35
CA SER A 54 3.10 1.61 -11.40
C SER A 54 1.91 1.69 -10.44
N VAL A 55 2.09 2.22 -9.23
CA VAL A 55 1.00 2.45 -8.27
C VAL A 55 -0.04 3.43 -8.82
N ARG A 56 0.38 4.49 -9.51
CA ARG A 56 -0.54 5.45 -10.13
C ARG A 56 -1.37 4.82 -11.24
N GLN A 57 -0.72 4.10 -12.15
CA GLN A 57 -1.37 3.43 -13.28
C GLN A 57 -2.40 2.41 -12.81
N GLU A 58 -2.09 1.67 -11.75
CA GLU A 58 -2.98 0.63 -11.26
C GLU A 58 -4.12 1.16 -10.39
N SER A 59 -4.01 2.37 -9.84
CA SER A 59 -5.07 2.95 -9.00
C SER A 59 -6.44 2.96 -9.69
N GLN A 60 -6.46 3.15 -11.01
CA GLN A 60 -7.68 3.12 -11.80
C GLN A 60 -8.20 1.69 -11.99
N ALA A 61 -7.32 0.71 -12.18
CA ALA A 61 -7.67 -0.70 -12.21
C ALA A 61 -8.26 -1.18 -10.87
N TYR A 62 -7.71 -0.73 -9.74
CA TYR A 62 -8.27 -0.98 -8.41
C TYR A 62 -9.68 -0.39 -8.25
N LYS A 63 -9.87 0.88 -8.64
CA LYS A 63 -11.18 1.55 -8.55
C LYS A 63 -12.25 0.85 -9.39
N SER A 64 -11.91 0.48 -10.62
CA SER A 64 -12.83 -0.23 -11.50
C SER A 64 -13.18 -1.62 -10.95
N GLN A 65 -12.20 -2.36 -10.41
CA GLN A 65 -12.43 -3.66 -9.79
C GLN A 65 -13.35 -3.55 -8.55
N ALA A 66 -13.08 -2.58 -7.67
CA ALA A 66 -13.92 -2.32 -6.50
C ALA A 66 -15.35 -1.95 -6.88
N SER A 67 -15.52 -1.21 -7.98
CA SER A 67 -16.84 -0.85 -8.52
C SER A 67 -17.58 -2.07 -9.06
N LYS A 68 -16.90 -2.95 -9.81
CA LYS A 68 -17.47 -4.23 -10.27
C LYS A 68 -17.93 -5.10 -9.11
N ARG A 69 -17.09 -5.26 -8.08
CA ARG A 69 -17.45 -5.99 -6.86
C ARG A 69 -18.70 -5.40 -6.21
N ARG A 70 -18.78 -4.07 -6.11
CA ARG A 70 -19.95 -3.38 -5.52
C ARG A 70 -21.23 -3.61 -6.32
N LEU A 71 -21.16 -3.58 -7.64
CA LEU A 71 -22.30 -3.86 -8.52
C LEU A 71 -22.79 -5.30 -8.36
N LEU A 72 -21.89 -6.28 -8.35
CA LEU A 72 -22.25 -7.69 -8.17
C LEU A 72 -22.87 -7.96 -6.80
N ILE A 73 -22.36 -7.36 -5.74
CA ILE A 73 -22.96 -7.46 -4.40
C ILE A 73 -24.36 -6.85 -4.40
N LYS A 74 -24.58 -5.74 -5.11
CA LYS A 74 -25.91 -5.11 -5.25
C LYS A 74 -26.88 -6.01 -6.00
N GLU A 75 -26.46 -6.59 -7.12
CA GLU A 75 -27.25 -7.54 -7.91
C GLU A 75 -27.61 -8.78 -7.08
N LEU A 76 -26.62 -9.39 -6.41
CA LEU A 76 -26.85 -10.53 -5.52
C LEU A 76 -27.79 -10.19 -4.37
N SER A 77 -27.69 -8.98 -3.80
CA SER A 77 -28.57 -8.55 -2.71
C SER A 77 -30.02 -8.41 -3.15
N ALA A 78 -30.25 -7.94 -4.37
CA ALA A 78 -31.59 -7.84 -4.95
C ALA A 78 -32.20 -9.21 -5.25
N VAL A 79 -31.40 -10.16 -5.74
CA VAL A 79 -31.87 -11.53 -6.04
C VAL A 79 -32.15 -12.33 -4.76
N LEU A 80 -31.39 -12.09 -3.69
CA LEU A 80 -31.53 -12.75 -2.40
C LEU A 80 -32.48 -12.04 -1.43
N ASP A 81 -33.19 -11.00 -1.91
CA ASP A 81 -34.10 -10.14 -1.14
C ASP A 81 -33.50 -9.71 0.21
N CYS A 82 -32.26 -9.22 0.17
CA CYS A 82 -31.55 -8.79 1.35
C CYS A 82 -30.91 -7.41 1.15
N ASN A 83 -30.69 -6.68 2.24
CA ASN A 83 -30.05 -5.39 2.16
C ASN A 83 -28.58 -5.56 1.70
N PHE A 84 -28.13 -4.70 0.79
CA PHE A 84 -26.74 -4.59 0.35
C PHE A 84 -25.75 -4.55 1.52
N ALA A 85 -26.09 -3.85 2.62
CA ALA A 85 -25.24 -3.76 3.80
C ALA A 85 -25.10 -5.08 4.58
N GLU A 86 -26.06 -5.98 4.46
CA GLU A 86 -26.09 -7.26 5.16
C GLU A 86 -25.47 -8.40 4.35
N LEU A 87 -25.28 -8.20 3.04
CA LEU A 87 -24.71 -9.21 2.17
C LEU A 87 -23.19 -9.33 2.41
N THR A 88 -22.83 -10.31 3.23
CA THR A 88 -21.44 -10.66 3.54
C THR A 88 -21.09 -12.03 2.96
N LEU A 89 -19.80 -12.32 2.78
CA LEU A 89 -19.34 -13.66 2.38
C LEU A 89 -19.85 -14.75 3.35
N SER A 90 -19.99 -14.43 4.64
CA SER A 90 -20.58 -15.35 5.63
C SER A 90 -22.07 -15.63 5.35
N LYS A 91 -22.84 -14.62 4.93
CA LYS A 91 -24.26 -14.78 4.58
C LYS A 91 -24.41 -15.59 3.29
N LEU A 92 -23.53 -15.36 2.31
CA LEU A 92 -23.46 -16.18 1.10
C LEU A 92 -23.08 -17.64 1.41
N GLU A 93 -22.15 -17.89 2.32
CA GLU A 93 -21.81 -19.24 2.80
C GLU A 93 -22.99 -19.98 3.46
N SER A 94 -23.92 -19.27 4.09
CA SER A 94 -25.12 -19.88 4.69
C SER A 94 -26.22 -20.19 3.69
N VAL A 95 -26.32 -19.43 2.60
CA VAL A 95 -27.32 -19.60 1.56
C VAL A 95 -26.88 -20.63 0.51
N LEU A 96 -25.59 -20.70 0.22
CA LEU A 96 -25.05 -21.59 -0.80
C LEU A 96 -24.74 -22.98 -0.25
N SER A 97 -25.01 -23.99 -1.06
CA SER A 97 -24.70 -25.39 -0.78
C SER A 97 -23.60 -25.91 -1.71
N GLY A 98 -22.97 -27.02 -1.33
CA GLY A 98 -22.01 -27.74 -2.19
C GLY A 98 -20.68 -27.03 -2.44
N ARG A 99 -20.13 -27.22 -3.65
CA ARG A 99 -18.77 -26.83 -4.04
C ARG A 99 -18.51 -25.32 -3.90
N LYS A 100 -19.50 -24.49 -4.22
CA LYS A 100 -19.35 -23.02 -4.20
C LYS A 100 -19.23 -22.46 -2.80
N LYS A 101 -19.89 -23.08 -1.81
CA LYS A 101 -19.70 -22.74 -0.39
C LYS A 101 -18.24 -22.93 0.03
N GLY A 102 -17.64 -24.07 -0.35
CA GLY A 102 -16.23 -24.35 -0.10
C GLY A 102 -15.32 -23.30 -0.72
N ALA A 103 -15.54 -22.97 -2.00
CA ALA A 103 -14.77 -21.95 -2.71
C ALA A 103 -14.86 -20.57 -2.03
N ILE A 104 -16.05 -20.11 -1.62
CA ILE A 104 -16.20 -18.84 -0.91
C ILE A 104 -15.47 -18.87 0.44
N ALA A 105 -15.60 -19.95 1.20
CA ALA A 105 -14.94 -20.08 2.50
C ALA A 105 -13.41 -20.04 2.39
N GLU A 106 -12.85 -20.74 1.40
CA GLU A 106 -11.42 -20.71 1.10
C GLU A 106 -10.98 -19.30 0.70
N ARG A 107 -11.70 -18.64 -0.22
CA ARG A 107 -11.36 -17.28 -0.67
C ARG A 107 -11.47 -16.25 0.43
N LYS A 108 -12.48 -16.34 1.29
CA LYS A 108 -12.61 -15.50 2.48
C LYS A 108 -11.42 -15.67 3.44
N LYS A 109 -10.97 -16.91 3.66
CA LYS A 109 -9.80 -17.21 4.49
C LYS A 109 -8.52 -16.65 3.86
N GLU A 110 -8.33 -16.83 2.56
CA GLU A 110 -7.20 -16.29 1.79
C GLU A 110 -7.16 -14.76 1.88
N LEU A 111 -8.26 -14.08 1.55
CA LEU A 111 -8.36 -12.62 1.58
C LEU A 111 -8.13 -12.05 2.99
N ARG A 112 -8.66 -12.69 4.04
CA ARG A 112 -8.37 -12.31 5.43
C ARG A 112 -6.89 -12.42 5.76
N SER A 113 -6.26 -13.52 5.36
CA SER A 113 -4.82 -13.74 5.59
C SER A 113 -3.98 -12.69 4.87
N LEU A 114 -4.24 -12.47 3.57
CA LEU A 114 -3.54 -11.48 2.75
C LEU A 114 -3.72 -10.06 3.29
N THR A 115 -4.94 -9.69 3.68
CA THR A 115 -5.23 -8.36 4.24
C THR A 115 -4.48 -8.13 5.55
N ARG A 116 -4.44 -9.14 6.44
CA ARG A 116 -3.67 -9.06 7.70
C ARG A 116 -2.19 -8.88 7.40
N LYS A 117 -1.64 -9.69 6.50
CA LYS A 117 -0.23 -9.59 6.09
C LYS A 117 0.08 -8.23 5.50
N LEU A 118 -0.75 -7.73 4.59
CA LEU A 118 -0.59 -6.42 3.96
C LEU A 118 -0.62 -5.29 4.98
N LYS A 119 -1.53 -5.34 5.97
CA LYS A 119 -1.56 -4.36 7.05
C LYS A 119 -0.28 -4.34 7.86
N THR A 120 0.23 -5.52 8.23
CA THR A 120 1.49 -5.64 9.00
C THR A 120 2.68 -5.11 8.20
N GLU A 121 2.83 -5.54 6.94
CA GLU A 121 3.93 -5.10 6.07
C GLU A 121 3.85 -3.60 5.76
N HIS A 122 2.65 -3.06 5.58
CA HIS A 122 2.45 -1.63 5.37
C HIS A 122 2.89 -0.82 6.59
N LEU A 123 2.48 -1.21 7.80
CA LEU A 123 2.90 -0.54 9.03
C LEU A 123 4.42 -0.62 9.23
N ALA A 124 5.02 -1.78 8.97
CA ALA A 124 6.47 -1.97 9.05
C ALA A 124 7.21 -1.04 8.08
N THR A 125 6.75 -0.94 6.84
CA THR A 125 7.37 -0.08 5.83
C THR A 125 7.17 1.40 6.13
N THR A 126 6.00 1.81 6.59
CA THR A 126 5.74 3.20 7.04
C THR A 126 6.67 3.57 8.20
N ARG A 127 6.87 2.66 9.16
CA ARG A 127 7.82 2.87 10.25
C ARG A 127 9.25 3.04 9.72
N LEU A 128 9.70 2.17 8.82
CA LEU A 128 11.03 2.30 8.19
C LEU A 128 11.21 3.68 7.53
N LEU A 129 10.25 4.11 6.72
CA LEU A 129 10.30 5.41 6.05
C LEU A 129 10.35 6.57 7.04
N SER A 130 9.55 6.52 8.11
CA SER A 130 9.57 7.54 9.17
C SER A 130 10.92 7.62 9.87
N GLU A 131 11.58 6.47 10.07
CA GLU A 131 12.91 6.39 10.66
C GLU A 131 13.97 6.94 9.72
N CYS A 132 13.92 6.63 8.42
CA CYS A 132 14.80 7.22 7.42
C CYS A 132 14.68 8.75 7.39
N VAL A 133 13.45 9.28 7.42
CA VAL A 133 13.22 10.73 7.47
C VAL A 133 13.78 11.34 8.75
N ARG A 134 13.55 10.69 9.91
CA ARG A 134 14.07 11.15 11.20
C ARG A 134 15.59 11.19 11.20
N PHE A 135 16.24 10.12 10.75
CA PHE A 135 17.69 10.02 10.68
C PHE A 135 18.27 11.04 9.71
N ASN A 136 17.71 11.17 8.51
CA ASN A 136 18.16 12.14 7.52
C ASN A 136 18.05 13.57 8.08
N ARG A 137 16.95 13.92 8.75
CA ARG A 137 16.81 15.22 9.43
C ARG A 137 17.85 15.42 10.52
N SER A 138 18.13 14.41 11.32
CA SER A 138 19.16 14.49 12.38
C SER A 138 20.56 14.66 11.81
N LEU A 139 20.89 13.94 10.74
CA LEU A 139 22.18 14.02 10.05
C LEU A 139 22.36 15.39 9.40
N LEU A 140 21.34 15.88 8.69
CA LEU A 140 21.35 17.24 8.14
C LEU A 140 21.50 18.28 9.25
N LYS A 141 20.78 18.16 10.37
CA LYS A 141 20.98 19.04 11.52
C LYS A 141 22.40 18.94 12.09
N SER A 142 23.02 17.77 12.18
CA SER A 142 24.40 17.71 12.67
C SER A 142 25.39 18.32 11.68
N ILE A 143 25.23 18.09 10.37
CA ILE A 143 26.14 18.64 9.36
C ILE A 143 25.98 20.18 9.28
N PHE A 144 24.74 20.69 9.34
CA PHE A 144 24.45 22.11 9.11
C PHE A 144 24.26 22.94 10.40
N ASN A 145 23.98 22.31 11.54
CA ASN A 145 23.80 22.95 12.85
C ASN A 145 24.82 22.49 13.90
N ASN A 146 25.93 21.85 13.51
CA ASN A 146 27.15 21.92 14.31
C ASN A 146 27.65 23.36 14.18
N ASP A 147 27.03 24.23 14.97
CA ASP A 147 27.43 25.58 15.30
C ASP A 147 27.86 26.47 14.12
N ILE A 148 27.09 27.54 13.93
CA ILE A 148 27.64 28.85 13.55
C ILE A 148 28.57 29.33 14.69
N THR A 149 29.54 28.53 15.10
CA THR A 149 30.79 29.01 15.68
C THR A 149 31.71 29.11 14.49
N GLY A 150 31.61 30.25 13.78
CA GLY A 150 32.64 30.61 12.83
C GLY A 150 33.99 30.42 13.51
N VAL A 151 34.93 29.82 12.81
CA VAL A 151 36.31 29.70 13.30
C VAL A 151 36.77 31.12 13.62
N VAL A 152 36.96 31.41 14.91
CA VAL A 152 37.54 32.68 15.34
C VAL A 152 39.03 32.57 15.04
N THR A 153 39.43 33.03 13.86
CA THR A 153 40.84 33.22 13.53
C THR A 153 41.29 34.52 14.18
N TYR A 154 42.28 34.45 15.06
CA TYR A 154 42.97 35.63 15.59
C TYR A 154 44.02 36.07 14.56
N ASP A 155 43.95 37.32 14.13
CA ASP A 155 45.05 37.91 13.39
C ASP A 155 46.26 38.17 14.30
N SER A 156 47.42 38.49 13.71
CA SER A 156 48.63 38.83 14.47
C SER A 156 48.53 40.11 15.31
N LYS A 157 47.37 40.78 15.31
CA LYS A 157 47.03 41.97 16.09
C LYS A 157 45.94 41.70 17.15
N GLY A 158 45.47 40.46 17.31
CA GLY A 158 44.49 40.07 18.32
C GLY A 158 43.04 40.44 18.00
N SER A 159 42.71 40.81 16.76
CA SER A 159 41.33 41.10 16.36
C SER A 159 40.62 39.82 15.90
N SER A 160 39.40 39.58 16.41
CA SER A 160 38.57 38.44 16.04
C SER A 160 37.67 38.76 14.84
N ALA A 161 37.77 37.98 13.76
CA ALA A 161 36.82 38.04 12.65
C ALA A 161 36.11 36.69 12.50
N LEU A 162 34.78 36.71 12.48
CA LEU A 162 33.96 35.52 12.28
C LEU A 162 33.92 35.17 10.79
N ARG A 163 34.71 34.18 10.34
CA ARG A 163 34.53 33.61 8.99
C ARG A 163 33.48 32.50 9.05
N SER A 164 32.34 32.73 8.41
CA SER A 164 31.41 31.67 8.07
C SER A 164 31.92 30.98 6.81
N ASP A 165 32.69 29.91 6.97
CA ASP A 165 33.14 29.09 5.85
C ASP A 165 31.96 28.22 5.39
N ARG A 166 31.13 28.78 4.50
CA ARG A 166 30.09 28.01 3.79
C ARG A 166 30.75 27.30 2.62
N ALA A 167 31.48 26.24 2.90
CA ALA A 167 31.86 25.26 1.90
C ALA A 167 31.51 23.88 2.46
N PHE A 168 30.81 23.07 1.65
CA PHE A 168 30.88 21.61 1.58
C PHE A 168 29.59 20.99 1.02
N VAL A 169 28.96 21.57 -0.01
CA VAL A 169 28.19 20.75 -0.96
C VAL A 169 28.16 21.41 -2.34
N ASN A 170 28.95 20.90 -3.30
CA ASN A 170 28.58 21.05 -4.71
C ASN A 170 27.47 20.04 -4.99
N LEU A 171 26.23 20.50 -5.00
CA LEU A 171 25.15 19.80 -5.68
C LEU A 171 25.08 20.40 -7.09
N GLU A 172 25.86 19.82 -8.00
CA GLU A 172 25.56 19.96 -9.42
C GLU A 172 24.23 19.24 -9.66
N LEU A 173 23.23 20.01 -10.10
CA LEU A 173 21.91 19.57 -10.54
C LEU A 173 21.96 19.09 -11.98
#